data_AF-A0A0R1N226-F1
#
_entry.id   AF-A0A0R1N226-F1
#
_cell.length_a   1.000
_cell.length_b   1.000
_cell.length_c   1.000
_cell.angle_alpha   90.00
_cell.angle_beta   90.00
_cell.angle_gamma   90.00
#
_symmetry.space_group_name_H-M   'P 1'
#
loop_
_entity.id
_entity.type
_entity.pdbx_description
1 polymer ?
#
loop_
_entity_poly.entity_id
_entity_poly.type
_entity_poly.pdbx_seq_one_letter_code
_entity_poly.pdbx_strand_id
1 'polypeptide(L)'
;MQQPETPSLIYRFGESVKRIFFFSVFFLVMGWYQAPAQLPELGLTPAWMHEHDFWLALAEVPIAAVIVTLFLHQYVHQLREYNPKRFGRHRLSWQRVAVFLGGTILLLALVYSGSEPPLNGYRSTLHQQLQLIPWTTIVGQILCAPLIEELLYRGIFMNYFWNRENALYQIMTVLSAALIFGLLHDFSWSLALVFWTGIGFIHAGVYEYTRDLRYTVVMHLIVNIVVLWYLF
;
A
#
# COMPACT_ATOMS: atom_id res chain seq x y z
N MET A 1 27.83 -33.64 -0.53
CA MET A 1 26.88 -32.52 -0.65
C MET A 1 25.91 -32.66 0.52
N GLN A 2 25.99 -31.80 1.53
CA GLN A 2 25.02 -31.82 2.64
C GLN A 2 23.65 -31.35 2.10
N GLN A 3 22.62 -32.16 2.30
CA GLN A 3 21.24 -31.73 2.07
C GLN A 3 20.96 -30.53 2.98
N PRO A 4 20.31 -29.46 2.49
CA PRO A 4 19.90 -28.36 3.35
C PRO A 4 18.92 -28.89 4.39
N GLU A 5 19.25 -28.69 5.68
CA GLU A 5 18.41 -29.14 6.79
C GLU A 5 17.01 -28.53 6.67
N THR A 6 16.00 -29.38 6.77
CA THR A 6 14.62 -28.95 6.75
C THR A 6 14.31 -28.15 8.02
N PRO A 7 13.83 -26.91 7.93
CA PRO A 7 13.58 -26.08 9.11
C PRO A 7 12.58 -26.75 10.05
N SER A 8 12.82 -26.62 11.36
CA SER A 8 12.05 -27.29 12.41
C SER A 8 10.56 -26.93 12.36
N LEU A 9 9.70 -27.82 12.85
CA LEU A 9 8.25 -27.61 12.85
C LEU A 9 7.85 -26.38 13.68
N ILE A 10 8.58 -26.10 14.76
CA ILE A 10 8.43 -24.91 15.61
C ILE A 10 8.77 -23.64 14.83
N TYR A 11 9.84 -23.65 14.04
CA TYR A 11 10.20 -22.52 13.18
C TYR A 11 9.11 -22.25 12.12
N ARG A 12 8.63 -23.30 11.44
CA ARG A 12 7.56 -23.19 10.44
C ARG A 12 6.26 -22.69 11.05
N PHE A 13 5.92 -23.15 12.26
CA PHE A 13 4.74 -22.70 12.99
C PHE A 13 4.86 -21.23 13.40
N GLY A 14 6.01 -20.82 13.94
CA GLY A 14 6.28 -19.42 14.28
C GLY A 14 6.17 -18.49 13.06
N GLU A 15 6.66 -18.92 11.90
CA GLU A 15 6.52 -18.19 10.64
C GLU A 15 5.05 -18.08 10.19
N SER A 16 4.26 -19.14 10.32
CA SER A 16 2.82 -19.10 10.01
C SER A 16 2.04 -18.17 10.94
N VAL A 17 2.36 -18.13 12.24
CA VAL A 17 1.73 -17.23 13.20
C VAL A 17 2.04 -15.76 12.87
N LYS A 18 3.30 -15.44 12.55
CA LYS A 18 3.68 -14.09 12.10
C LYS A 18 2.90 -13.66 10.85
N ARG A 19 2.69 -14.59 9.91
CA ARG A 19 1.92 -14.33 8.67
C ARG A 19 0.44 -14.07 8.97
N ILE A 20 -0.20 -14.87 9.81
CA ILE A 20 -1.60 -14.67 10.20
C ILE A 20 -1.78 -13.33 10.94
N PHE A 21 -0.92 -13.06 11.91
CA PHE A 21 -0.93 -11.77 12.63
C PHE A 21 -0.77 -10.58 11.67
N PHE A 22 0.13 -10.69 10.69
CA PHE A 22 0.31 -9.67 9.66
C PHE A 22 -0.97 -9.41 8.86
N PHE A 23 -1.67 -10.47 8.42
CA PHE A 23 -2.96 -10.32 7.74
C PHE A 23 -4.04 -9.71 8.65
N SER A 24 -4.08 -10.03 9.94
CA SER A 24 -5.04 -9.41 10.88
C SER A 24 -4.75 -7.93 11.12
N VAL A 25 -3.48 -7.56 11.32
CA VAL A 25 -3.06 -6.15 11.45
C VAL A 25 -3.35 -5.38 10.15
N PHE A 26 -3.17 -6.02 9.01
CA PHE A 26 -3.50 -5.45 7.71
C PHE A 26 -4.97 -5.00 7.64
N PHE A 27 -5.93 -5.88 7.98
CA PHE A 27 -7.36 -5.55 7.92
C PHE A 27 -7.74 -4.47 8.94
N LEU A 28 -7.13 -4.49 10.13
CA LEU A 28 -7.35 -3.45 11.14
C LEU A 28 -6.85 -2.08 10.67
N VAL A 29 -5.69 -2.04 10.02
CA VAL A 29 -5.10 -0.80 9.50
C VAL A 29 -5.92 -0.25 8.32
N MET A 30 -6.37 -1.10 7.39
CA MET A 30 -7.23 -0.66 6.29
C MET A 30 -8.62 -0.24 6.78
N GLY A 31 -9.20 -0.96 7.74
CA GLY A 31 -10.47 -0.59 8.36
C GLY A 31 -10.38 0.73 9.11
N TRP A 32 -9.30 0.97 9.86
CA TRP A 32 -9.01 2.25 10.48
C TRP A 32 -8.91 3.38 9.46
N TYR A 33 -8.13 3.18 8.40
CA TYR A 33 -7.89 4.19 7.37
C TYR A 33 -9.17 4.56 6.61
N GLN A 34 -10.07 3.60 6.39
CA GLN A 34 -11.36 3.84 5.73
C GLN A 34 -12.47 4.28 6.70
N ALA A 35 -12.23 4.27 8.02
CA ALA A 35 -13.21 4.65 9.02
C ALA A 35 -13.82 6.05 8.78
N PRO A 36 -13.06 7.08 8.33
CA PRO A 36 -13.64 8.37 8.01
C PRO A 36 -14.72 8.33 6.91
N ALA A 37 -14.62 7.38 5.95
CA ALA A 37 -15.64 7.15 4.93
C ALA A 37 -16.98 6.65 5.52
N GLN A 38 -16.90 5.93 6.63
CA GLN A 38 -18.02 5.22 7.27
C GLN A 38 -18.66 6.03 8.40
N LEU A 39 -18.13 7.20 8.74
CA LEU A 39 -18.68 8.06 9.79
C LEU A 39 -20.18 8.38 9.62
N PRO A 40 -20.72 8.63 8.41
CA PRO A 40 -22.15 8.82 8.23
C PRO A 40 -22.99 7.58 8.59
N GLU A 41 -22.47 6.38 8.38
CA GLU A 41 -23.15 5.12 8.71
C GLU A 41 -23.24 4.89 10.22
N LEU A 42 -22.33 5.52 10.99
CA LEU A 42 -22.35 5.54 12.46
C LEU A 42 -23.32 6.58 13.03
N GLY A 43 -24.10 7.27 12.18
CA GLY A 43 -25.08 8.28 12.60
C GLY A 43 -24.47 9.65 12.92
N LEU A 44 -23.19 9.88 12.58
CA LEU A 44 -22.57 11.19 12.72
C LEU A 44 -23.08 12.14 11.64
N THR A 45 -23.48 13.34 12.04
CA THR A 45 -24.04 14.33 11.12
C THR A 45 -22.93 14.99 10.30
N PRO A 46 -23.21 15.44 9.06
CA PRO A 46 -22.27 16.23 8.27
C PRO A 46 -21.75 17.46 9.03
N ALA A 47 -22.61 18.14 9.80
CA ALA A 47 -22.23 19.30 10.60
C ALA A 47 -21.18 18.94 11.66
N TRP A 48 -21.36 17.82 12.36
CA TRP A 48 -20.39 17.35 13.34
C TRP A 48 -19.05 16.99 12.68
N MET A 49 -19.09 16.30 11.53
CA MET A 49 -17.89 15.92 10.79
C MET A 49 -17.08 17.13 10.36
N HIS A 50 -17.74 18.16 9.83
CA HIS A 50 -17.11 19.43 9.45
C HIS A 50 -16.47 20.15 10.64
N GLU A 51 -17.15 20.20 11.78
CA GLU A 51 -16.65 20.85 12.99
C GLU A 51 -15.40 20.14 13.55
N HIS A 52 -15.31 18.82 13.39
CA HIS A 52 -14.24 18.00 13.96
C HIS A 52 -13.14 17.60 12.97
N ASP A 53 -13.27 17.93 11.68
CA ASP A 53 -12.36 17.49 10.61
C ASP A 53 -10.88 17.76 10.92
N PHE A 54 -10.53 18.98 11.35
CA PHE A 54 -9.16 19.31 11.71
C PHE A 54 -8.61 18.43 12.84
N TRP A 55 -9.42 18.15 13.86
CA TRP A 55 -9.03 17.32 15.00
C TRP A 55 -8.90 15.85 14.62
N LEU A 56 -9.78 15.36 13.74
CA LEU A 56 -9.69 14.01 13.17
C LEU A 56 -8.39 13.85 12.37
N ALA A 57 -8.09 14.81 11.50
CA ALA A 57 -6.83 14.85 10.74
C ALA A 57 -5.60 14.87 11.65
N LEU A 58 -5.63 15.69 12.70
CA LEU A 58 -4.54 15.78 13.67
C LEU A 58 -4.35 14.47 14.46
N ALA A 59 -5.45 13.80 14.82
CA ALA A 59 -5.41 12.52 15.53
C ALA A 59 -4.89 11.37 14.65
N GLU A 60 -5.10 11.43 13.34
CA GLU A 60 -4.62 10.42 12.40
C GLU A 60 -3.08 10.38 12.31
N VAL A 61 -2.41 11.54 12.34
CA VAL A 61 -0.95 11.66 12.20
C VAL A 61 -0.17 10.83 13.24
N PRO A 62 -0.39 10.96 14.56
CA PRO A 62 0.35 10.17 15.55
C PRO A 62 0.06 8.67 15.42
N ILE A 63 -1.17 8.28 15.07
CA ILE A 63 -1.54 6.88 14.86
C ILE A 63 -0.78 6.31 13.66
N ALA A 64 -0.79 7.05 12.54
CA ALA A 64 -0.01 6.70 11.36
C ALA A 64 1.49 6.63 11.67
N ALA A 65 2.02 7.58 12.46
CA ALA A 65 3.44 7.58 12.85
C ALA A 65 3.81 6.35 13.68
N VAL A 66 2.94 5.90 14.59
CA VAL A 66 3.14 4.64 15.34
C VAL A 66 3.15 3.45 14.38
N ILE A 67 2.15 3.33 13.50
CA ILE A 67 2.06 2.23 12.53
C ILE A 67 3.29 2.20 11.61
N VAL A 68 3.64 3.34 11.02
CA VAL A 68 4.82 3.50 10.15
C VAL A 68 6.10 3.14 10.90
N THR A 69 6.24 3.54 12.16
CA THR A 69 7.42 3.20 12.97
C THR A 69 7.51 1.69 13.20
N LEU A 70 6.40 1.05 13.56
CA LEU A 70 6.35 -0.41 13.75
C LEU A 70 6.66 -1.16 12.45
N PHE A 71 6.06 -0.74 11.33
CA PHE A 71 6.27 -1.38 10.04
C PHE A 71 7.68 -1.14 9.50
N LEU A 72 8.22 0.07 9.67
CA LEU A 72 9.60 0.39 9.30
C LEU A 72 10.59 -0.41 10.13
N HIS A 73 10.37 -0.53 11.45
CA HIS A 73 11.19 -1.36 12.31
C HIS A 73 11.17 -2.82 11.83
N GLN A 74 9.99 -3.36 11.55
CA GLN A 74 9.81 -4.72 11.06
C GLN A 74 10.46 -4.93 9.69
N TYR A 75 10.35 -3.96 8.77
CA TYR A 75 10.99 -3.99 7.47
C TYR A 75 12.52 -4.00 7.60
N VAL A 76 13.09 -3.09 8.39
CA VAL A 76 14.54 -3.00 8.60
C VAL A 76 15.08 -4.26 9.28
N HIS A 77 14.35 -4.81 10.26
CA HIS A 77 14.71 -6.07 10.90
C HIS A 77 14.81 -7.21 9.86
N GLN A 78 13.78 -7.39 9.03
CA GLN A 78 13.78 -8.41 7.98
C GLN A 78 14.97 -8.27 7.02
N LEU A 79 15.27 -7.03 6.58
CA LEU A 79 16.38 -6.80 5.66
C LEU A 79 17.75 -7.09 6.27
N ARG A 80 17.90 -6.98 7.59
CA ARG A 80 19.15 -7.34 8.30
C ARG A 80 19.29 -8.84 8.47
N GLU A 81 18.18 -9.54 8.67
CA GLU A 81 18.16 -10.99 8.86
C GLU A 81 18.34 -11.75 7.54
N TYR A 82 17.59 -11.39 6.49
CA TYR A 82 17.62 -12.09 5.21
C TYR A 82 17.19 -11.21 4.03
N ASN A 83 18.17 -10.80 3.21
CA ASN A 83 17.95 -9.90 2.07
C ASN A 83 18.69 -10.36 0.79
N PRO A 84 18.33 -11.52 0.23
CA PRO A 84 18.99 -12.07 -0.95
C PRO A 84 18.83 -11.17 -2.18
N LYS A 85 17.68 -10.50 -2.31
CA LYS A 85 17.39 -9.57 -3.42
C LYS A 85 18.08 -8.21 -3.27
N ARG A 86 18.72 -7.91 -2.14
CA ARG A 86 19.42 -6.64 -1.86
C ARG A 86 18.51 -5.41 -1.90
N PHE A 87 17.32 -5.50 -1.30
CA PHE A 87 16.47 -4.34 -1.04
C PHE A 87 17.14 -3.35 -0.11
N GLY A 88 16.87 -2.07 -0.30
CA GLY A 88 17.37 -1.01 0.57
C GLY A 88 17.63 0.27 -0.20
N ARG A 89 18.46 1.15 0.37
CA ARG A 89 18.85 2.37 -0.32
C ARG A 89 19.91 2.07 -1.36
N HIS A 90 19.64 2.50 -2.58
CA HIS A 90 20.61 2.44 -3.67
C HIS A 90 20.92 3.84 -4.21
N ARG A 91 22.03 3.93 -4.96
CA ARG A 91 22.35 5.15 -5.70
C ARG A 91 21.36 5.35 -6.83
N LEU A 92 21.15 6.61 -7.20
CA LEU A 92 20.34 6.95 -8.36
C LEU A 92 20.98 6.32 -9.61
N SER A 93 20.17 5.64 -10.42
CA SER A 93 20.60 5.18 -11.74
C SER A 93 19.55 5.56 -12.76
N TRP A 94 19.98 5.88 -13.98
CA TRP A 94 19.04 6.32 -15.00
C TRP A 94 17.99 5.24 -15.32
N GLN A 95 18.38 3.96 -15.30
CA GLN A 95 17.45 2.84 -15.46
C GLN A 95 16.34 2.81 -14.40
N ARG A 96 16.69 3.03 -13.13
CA ARG A 96 15.71 3.05 -12.02
C ARG A 96 14.79 4.25 -12.14
N VAL A 97 15.34 5.41 -12.50
CA VAL A 97 14.54 6.61 -12.73
C VAL A 97 13.61 6.42 -13.93
N ALA A 98 14.08 5.83 -15.03
CA ALA A 98 13.24 5.54 -16.19
C ALA A 98 12.09 4.57 -15.85
N VAL A 99 12.36 3.50 -15.09
CA VAL A 99 11.31 2.57 -14.62
C VAL A 99 10.35 3.26 -13.67
N PHE A 100 10.85 4.09 -12.75
CA PHE A 100 10.01 4.89 -11.86
C PHE A 100 9.10 5.86 -12.62
N LEU A 101 9.63 6.62 -13.58
CA LEU A 101 8.86 7.57 -14.39
C LEU A 101 7.85 6.86 -15.28
N GLY A 102 8.26 5.77 -15.95
CA GLY A 102 7.36 4.96 -16.76
C GLY A 102 6.25 4.32 -15.94
N GLY A 103 6.57 3.80 -14.76
CA GLY A 103 5.60 3.29 -13.80
C GLY A 103 4.64 4.38 -13.31
N THR A 104 5.15 5.58 -13.01
CA THR A 104 4.33 6.72 -12.59
C THR A 104 3.35 7.14 -13.69
N ILE A 105 3.82 7.25 -14.94
CA ILE A 105 2.97 7.61 -16.09
C ILE A 105 1.91 6.54 -16.33
N LEU A 106 2.30 5.26 -16.31
CA LEU A 106 1.36 4.15 -16.49
C LEU A 106 0.31 4.13 -15.38
N LEU A 107 0.72 4.39 -14.14
CA LEU A 107 -0.17 4.44 -13.00
C LEU A 107 -1.14 5.62 -13.08
N LEU A 108 -0.68 6.81 -13.47
CA LEU A 108 -1.54 7.96 -13.71
C LEU A 108 -2.56 7.67 -14.83
N ALA A 109 -2.13 7.05 -15.93
CA ALA A 109 -3.02 6.67 -17.02
C ALA A 109 -4.07 5.64 -16.58
N LEU A 110 -3.67 4.64 -15.80
CA LEU A 110 -4.58 3.65 -15.23
C LEU A 110 -5.60 4.32 -14.30
N VAL A 111 -5.15 5.14 -13.36
CA VAL A 111 -6.03 5.85 -12.42
C VAL A 111 -6.98 6.79 -13.14
N TYR A 112 -6.52 7.53 -14.15
CA TYR A 112 -7.38 8.34 -15.00
C TYR A 112 -8.47 7.48 -15.66
N SER A 113 -8.11 6.33 -16.25
CA SER A 113 -9.08 5.42 -16.87
C SER A 113 -10.07 4.82 -15.87
N GLY A 114 -9.65 4.56 -14.63
CA GLY A 114 -10.51 4.07 -13.55
C GLY A 114 -11.39 5.15 -12.91
N SER A 115 -11.13 6.42 -13.19
CA SER A 115 -11.92 7.54 -12.67
C SER A 115 -13.23 7.79 -13.45
N GLU A 116 -13.41 7.08 -14.57
CA GLU A 116 -14.58 7.14 -15.45
C GLU A 116 -15.52 5.94 -15.24
N PRO A 117 -16.80 6.03 -15.64
CA PRO A 117 -17.71 4.89 -15.61
C PRO A 117 -17.15 3.69 -16.39
N PRO A 118 -17.28 2.46 -15.87
CA PRO A 118 -18.05 2.05 -14.69
C PRO A 118 -17.26 1.98 -13.37
N LEU A 119 -16.01 2.48 -13.31
CA LEU A 119 -15.11 2.34 -12.16
C LEU A 119 -15.07 3.56 -11.22
N ASN A 120 -15.86 4.59 -11.52
CA ASN A 120 -15.88 5.86 -10.82
C ASN A 120 -16.37 5.81 -9.34
N GLY A 121 -16.70 4.65 -8.78
CA GLY A 121 -17.15 4.50 -7.40
C GLY A 121 -16.12 4.94 -6.35
N TYR A 122 -14.83 4.68 -6.59
CA TYR A 122 -13.77 5.20 -5.71
C TYR A 122 -13.71 6.73 -5.78
N ARG A 123 -13.81 7.28 -7.00
CA ARG A 123 -13.82 8.73 -7.24
C ARG A 123 -14.97 9.42 -6.51
N SER A 124 -16.19 8.88 -6.60
CA SER A 124 -17.37 9.47 -5.96
C SER A 124 -17.25 9.44 -4.43
N THR A 125 -16.76 8.33 -3.88
CA THR A 125 -16.50 8.19 -2.43
C THR A 125 -15.47 9.21 -1.96
N LEU A 126 -14.35 9.32 -2.67
CA LEU A 126 -13.29 10.27 -2.33
C LEU A 126 -13.76 11.73 -2.48
N HIS A 127 -14.55 12.05 -3.50
CA HIS A 127 -15.14 13.38 -3.67
C HIS A 127 -16.10 13.73 -2.53
N GLN A 128 -16.94 12.78 -2.10
CA GLN A 128 -17.82 12.97 -0.95
C GLN A 128 -17.03 13.19 0.35
N GLN A 129 -15.95 12.43 0.57
CA GLN A 129 -15.07 12.63 1.72
C GLN A 129 -14.41 14.02 1.71
N LEU A 130 -13.91 14.47 0.56
CA LEU A 130 -13.36 15.82 0.41
C LEU A 130 -14.38 16.92 0.72
N GLN A 131 -15.66 16.68 0.42
CA GLN A 131 -16.73 17.62 0.77
C GLN A 131 -17.05 17.64 2.26
N LEU A 132 -16.90 16.54 3.00
CA LEU A 132 -17.29 16.43 4.41
C LEU A 132 -16.12 16.68 5.39
N ILE A 133 -14.96 16.11 5.07
CA ILE A 133 -13.77 16.05 5.93
C ILE A 133 -12.50 16.26 5.10
N PRO A 134 -12.33 17.42 4.44
CA PRO A 134 -11.21 17.68 3.54
C PRO A 134 -9.83 17.52 4.19
N TRP A 135 -9.63 17.99 5.43
CA TRP A 135 -8.33 17.89 6.09
C TRP A 135 -7.97 16.44 6.41
N THR A 136 -8.92 15.69 6.97
CA THR A 136 -8.75 14.27 7.27
C THR A 136 -8.45 13.50 5.99
N THR A 137 -9.21 13.77 4.93
CA THR A 137 -9.04 13.10 3.63
C THR A 137 -7.68 13.40 3.02
N ILE A 138 -7.25 14.68 3.00
CA ILE A 138 -5.95 15.08 2.43
C ILE A 138 -4.79 14.49 3.23
N VAL A 139 -4.84 14.56 4.57
CA VAL A 139 -3.79 13.99 5.43
C VAL A 139 -3.72 12.49 5.26
N GLY A 140 -4.86 11.80 5.27
CA GLY A 140 -4.92 10.36 5.06
C GLY A 140 -4.36 9.94 3.71
N GLN A 141 -4.87 10.53 2.62
CA GLN A 141 -4.56 10.14 1.25
C GLN A 141 -3.15 10.54 0.82
N ILE A 142 -2.64 11.70 1.24
CA ILE A 142 -1.30 12.15 0.84
C ILE A 142 -0.24 11.63 1.80
N LEU A 143 -0.47 11.57 3.10
CA LEU A 143 0.60 11.28 4.06
C LEU A 143 0.50 9.85 4.61
N CYS A 144 -0.65 9.50 5.21
CA CYS A 144 -0.77 8.29 6.00
C CYS A 144 -0.78 7.02 5.14
N ALA A 145 -1.73 6.92 4.19
CA ALA A 145 -1.90 5.74 3.35
C ALA A 145 -0.64 5.41 2.54
N PRO A 146 -0.01 6.34 1.79
CA PRO A 146 1.18 6.02 1.01
C PRO A 146 2.31 5.43 1.84
N LEU A 147 2.56 5.94 3.05
CA LEU A 147 3.62 5.41 3.90
C LEU A 147 3.27 4.02 4.44
N ILE A 148 2.06 3.87 4.95
CA ILE A 148 1.58 2.63 5.55
C ILE A 148 1.50 1.52 4.50
N GLU A 149 0.83 1.78 3.38
CA GLU A 149 0.62 0.81 2.32
C GLU A 149 1.93 0.38 1.65
N GLU A 150 2.85 1.32 1.37
CA GLU A 150 4.13 0.96 0.76
C GLU A 150 4.97 0.09 1.70
N LEU A 151 5.05 0.45 2.98
CA LEU A 151 5.73 -0.39 3.97
C LEU A 151 5.07 -1.75 4.12
N LEU A 152 3.75 -1.81 4.11
CA LEU A 152 2.98 -3.02 4.32
C LEU A 152 3.11 -3.98 3.12
N TYR A 153 2.75 -3.52 1.93
CA TYR A 153 2.73 -4.35 0.72
C TYR A 153 4.14 -4.61 0.16
N ARG A 154 5.02 -3.60 0.13
CA ARG A 154 6.33 -3.70 -0.54
C ARG A 154 7.42 -3.99 0.49
N GLY A 155 7.43 -3.20 1.57
CA GLY A 155 8.40 -3.37 2.65
C GLY A 155 8.28 -4.73 3.33
N ILE A 156 7.06 -5.16 3.71
CA ILE A 156 6.87 -6.35 4.54
C ILE A 156 6.39 -7.53 3.71
N PHE A 157 5.26 -7.42 3.02
CA PHE A 157 4.65 -8.56 2.31
C PHE A 157 5.60 -9.14 1.23
N MET A 158 6.11 -8.33 0.30
CA MET A 158 7.02 -8.80 -0.75
C MET A 158 8.35 -9.39 -0.21
N ASN A 159 8.73 -9.06 1.04
CA ASN A 159 9.94 -9.59 1.68
C ASN A 159 9.70 -10.84 2.52
N TYR A 160 8.47 -11.09 2.97
CA TYR A 160 8.09 -12.35 3.61
C TYR A 160 7.77 -13.47 2.61
N PHE A 161 7.12 -13.10 1.50
CA PHE A 161 6.62 -14.05 0.52
C PHE A 161 7.52 -14.02 -0.72
N TRP A 162 8.12 -15.16 -1.04
CA TRP A 162 8.92 -15.35 -2.26
C TRP A 162 10.23 -14.53 -2.32
N ASN A 163 10.83 -14.22 -1.17
CA ASN A 163 12.11 -13.50 -1.08
C ASN A 163 13.31 -14.38 -1.46
N ARG A 164 13.44 -14.70 -2.76
CA ARG A 164 14.60 -15.38 -3.36
C ARG A 164 15.01 -14.66 -4.64
N GLU A 165 16.31 -14.58 -4.90
CA GLU A 165 16.83 -13.99 -6.13
C GLU A 165 16.76 -14.99 -7.30
N ASN A 166 15.56 -15.23 -7.80
CA ASN A 166 15.28 -16.09 -8.95
C ASN A 166 14.05 -15.58 -9.71
N ALA A 167 14.09 -15.62 -11.04
CA ALA A 167 13.04 -15.09 -11.91
C ALA A 167 11.61 -15.57 -11.56
N LEU A 168 11.43 -16.88 -11.29
CA LEU A 168 10.13 -17.42 -10.90
C LEU A 168 9.63 -16.79 -9.60
N TYR A 169 10.52 -16.67 -8.61
CA TYR A 169 10.19 -16.09 -7.31
C TYR A 169 9.88 -14.59 -7.43
N GLN A 170 10.58 -13.85 -8.29
CA GLN A 170 10.30 -12.44 -8.56
C GLN A 170 8.91 -12.26 -9.18
N ILE A 171 8.56 -13.10 -10.16
CA ILE A 171 7.23 -13.10 -10.78
C ILE A 171 6.16 -13.43 -9.73
N MET A 172 6.37 -14.46 -8.91
CA MET A 172 5.44 -14.82 -7.84
C MET A 172 5.30 -13.72 -6.79
N THR A 173 6.38 -13.02 -6.43
CA THR A 173 6.34 -11.84 -5.55
C THR A 173 5.41 -10.79 -6.12
N VAL A 174 5.59 -10.41 -7.39
CA VAL A 174 4.78 -9.35 -8.04
C VAL A 174 3.33 -9.78 -8.20
N LEU A 175 3.06 -10.99 -8.71
CA LEU A 175 1.70 -11.50 -8.91
C LEU A 175 0.91 -11.56 -7.60
N SER A 176 1.52 -12.13 -6.55
CA SER A 176 0.84 -12.27 -5.26
C SER A 176 0.64 -10.93 -4.56
N ALA A 177 1.62 -10.04 -4.60
CA ALA A 177 1.48 -8.70 -4.02
C ALA A 177 0.40 -7.88 -4.74
N ALA A 178 0.35 -7.94 -6.08
CA ALA A 178 -0.66 -7.26 -6.88
C ALA A 178 -2.07 -7.78 -6.60
N LEU A 179 -2.25 -9.11 -6.56
CA LEU A 179 -3.55 -9.71 -6.28
C LEU A 179 -4.04 -9.41 -4.87
N ILE A 180 -3.14 -9.47 -3.88
CA ILE A 180 -3.47 -9.15 -2.48
C ILE A 180 -3.83 -7.68 -2.33
N PHE A 181 -3.09 -6.77 -3.00
CA PHE A 181 -3.48 -5.36 -3.07
C PHE A 181 -4.89 -5.20 -3.66
N GLY A 182 -5.20 -5.87 -4.77
CA GLY A 182 -6.52 -5.84 -5.40
C GLY A 182 -7.63 -6.35 -4.48
N LEU A 183 -7.48 -7.54 -3.92
CA LEU A 183 -8.48 -8.19 -3.05
C LEU A 183 -8.78 -7.39 -1.78
N LEU A 184 -7.83 -6.59 -1.31
CA LEU A 184 -7.98 -5.79 -0.09
C LEU A 184 -8.61 -4.42 -0.38
N HIS A 185 -8.62 -3.99 -1.63
CA HIS A 185 -9.37 -2.81 -2.07
C HIS A 185 -10.78 -3.16 -2.54
N ASP A 186 -10.95 -4.34 -3.15
CA ASP A 186 -12.25 -4.86 -3.55
C ASP A 186 -12.28 -6.39 -3.42
N PHE A 187 -13.04 -6.87 -2.43
CA PHE A 187 -13.24 -8.30 -2.18
C PHE A 187 -14.45 -8.86 -2.94
N SER A 188 -14.63 -8.42 -4.19
CA SER A 188 -15.66 -8.93 -5.09
C SER A 188 -15.10 -9.22 -6.48
N TRP A 189 -15.75 -10.12 -7.22
CA TRP A 189 -15.39 -10.43 -8.61
C TRP A 189 -15.88 -9.33 -9.56
N SER A 190 -15.22 -8.17 -9.51
CA SER A 190 -15.62 -6.95 -10.20
C SER A 190 -14.53 -6.43 -11.15
N LEU A 191 -14.89 -5.47 -12.00
CA LEU A 191 -13.89 -4.72 -12.76
C LEU A 191 -12.99 -3.87 -11.85
N ALA A 192 -13.49 -3.47 -10.67
CA ALA A 192 -12.71 -2.72 -9.68
C ALA A 192 -11.61 -3.60 -9.07
N LEU A 193 -11.86 -4.89 -8.83
CA LEU A 193 -10.78 -5.83 -8.45
C LEU A 193 -9.67 -5.87 -9.51
N VAL A 194 -10.03 -5.91 -10.80
CA VAL A 194 -9.03 -5.89 -11.90
C VAL A 194 -8.26 -4.57 -11.89
N PHE A 195 -8.95 -3.44 -11.73
CA PHE A 195 -8.33 -2.11 -11.64
C PHE A 195 -7.33 -2.00 -10.48
N TRP A 196 -7.76 -2.35 -9.26
CA TRP A 196 -6.90 -2.31 -8.08
C TRP A 196 -5.73 -3.29 -8.19
N THR A 197 -5.96 -4.49 -8.73
CA THR A 197 -4.89 -5.44 -9.02
C THR A 197 -3.87 -4.85 -10.00
N GLY A 198 -4.34 -4.12 -11.04
CA GLY A 198 -3.50 -3.40 -11.99
C GLY A 198 -2.62 -2.33 -11.33
N ILE A 199 -3.17 -1.56 -10.39
CA ILE A 199 -2.39 -0.62 -9.57
C ILE A 199 -1.32 -1.37 -8.78
N GLY A 200 -1.72 -2.46 -8.11
CA GLY A 200 -0.81 -3.32 -7.35
C GLY A 200 0.35 -3.86 -8.20
N PHE A 201 0.09 -4.25 -9.44
CA PHE A 201 1.10 -4.70 -10.40
C PHE A 201 2.16 -3.65 -10.68
N ILE A 202 1.75 -2.41 -10.94
CA ILE A 202 2.68 -1.33 -11.28
C ILE A 202 3.59 -1.03 -10.10
N HIS A 203 3.02 -0.87 -8.90
CA HIS A 203 3.84 -0.62 -7.71
C HIS A 203 4.75 -1.79 -7.36
N ALA A 204 4.24 -3.03 -7.37
CA ALA A 204 5.05 -4.20 -7.05
C ALA A 204 6.18 -4.38 -8.09
N GLY A 205 5.91 -4.15 -9.38
CA GLY A 205 6.91 -4.21 -10.44
C GLY A 205 7.99 -3.14 -10.30
N VAL A 206 7.60 -1.88 -10.05
CA VAL A 206 8.55 -0.78 -9.81
C VAL A 206 9.42 -1.09 -8.59
N TYR A 207 8.83 -1.57 -7.49
CA TYR A 207 9.59 -1.92 -6.30
C TYR A 207 10.53 -3.12 -6.52
N GLU A 208 10.08 -4.19 -7.15
CA GLU A 208 10.91 -5.38 -7.41
C GLU A 208 12.11 -5.03 -8.32
N TYR A 209 11.92 -4.13 -9.29
CA TYR A 209 12.98 -3.67 -10.17
C TYR A 209 13.94 -2.69 -9.47
N THR A 210 13.39 -1.64 -8.85
CA THR A 210 14.20 -0.57 -8.22
C THR A 210 14.84 -1.03 -6.92
N ARG A 211 14.26 -2.03 -6.26
CA ARG A 211 14.69 -2.60 -4.97
C ARG A 211 14.87 -1.57 -3.87
N ASP A 212 14.11 -0.49 -3.95
CA ASP A 212 14.25 0.68 -3.09
C ASP A 212 12.88 1.32 -2.87
N LEU A 213 12.42 1.26 -1.63
CA LEU A 213 11.07 1.65 -1.24
C LEU A 213 10.77 3.13 -1.52
N ARG A 214 11.82 3.97 -1.60
CA ARG A 214 11.66 5.41 -1.85
C ARG A 214 10.97 5.68 -3.19
N TYR A 215 11.24 4.88 -4.22
CA TYR A 215 10.63 5.09 -5.54
C TYR A 215 9.12 4.87 -5.49
N THR A 216 8.65 3.82 -4.82
CA THR A 216 7.21 3.55 -4.79
C THR A 216 6.47 4.45 -3.81
N VAL A 217 7.08 4.84 -2.68
CA VAL A 217 6.54 5.89 -1.80
C VAL A 217 6.36 7.19 -2.57
N VAL A 218 7.40 7.69 -3.24
CA VAL A 218 7.30 8.94 -4.00
C VAL A 218 6.31 8.82 -5.15
N MET A 219 6.27 7.69 -5.85
CA MET A 219 5.30 7.44 -6.93
C MET A 219 3.86 7.50 -6.41
N HIS A 220 3.59 6.85 -5.29
CA HIS A 220 2.28 6.84 -4.65
C HIS A 220 1.86 8.26 -4.22
N LEU A 221 2.76 8.99 -3.57
CA LEU A 221 2.54 10.38 -3.17
C LEU A 221 2.17 11.26 -4.37
N ILE A 222 2.93 11.17 -5.47
CA ILE A 222 2.67 11.94 -6.69
C ILE A 222 1.28 11.61 -7.25
N VAL A 223 0.95 10.33 -7.34
CA VAL A 223 -0.34 9.90 -7.90
C VAL A 223 -1.49 10.39 -7.02
N ASN A 224 -1.41 10.26 -5.70
CA ASN A 224 -2.47 10.71 -4.82
C ASN A 224 -2.63 12.23 -4.85
N ILE A 225 -1.53 12.99 -4.94
CA ILE A 225 -1.59 14.45 -5.14
C ILE A 225 -2.31 14.79 -6.45
N VAL A 226 -1.97 14.13 -7.55
CA VAL A 226 -2.61 14.38 -8.86
C VAL A 226 -4.09 14.00 -8.84
N VAL A 227 -4.45 12.88 -8.21
CA VAL A 227 -5.85 12.44 -8.05
C VAL A 227 -6.65 13.45 -7.26
N LEU A 228 -6.14 13.88 -6.10
CA LEU A 228 -6.83 14.87 -5.27
C LEU A 228 -6.96 16.20 -6.02
N TRP A 229 -5.91 16.65 -6.70
CA TRP A 229 -5.96 17.86 -7.52
C TRP A 229 -7.02 17.77 -8.63
N TYR A 230 -7.17 16.60 -9.25
CA TYR A 230 -8.19 16.35 -10.27
C TYR A 230 -9.63 16.30 -9.72
N LEU A 231 -9.80 16.21 -8.39
CA LEU A 231 -11.10 16.19 -7.72
C LEU A 231 -11.55 17.55 -7.19
N PHE A 232 -10.67 18.56 -7.20
CA PHE A 232 -10.97 19.96 -6.92
C PHE A 232 -11.35 20.72 -8.19
#